data_AF-A0A2U2ZTS8-F1
#
_entry.id   AF-A0A2U2ZTS8-F1
#
_cell.length_a   1.000
_cell.length_b   1.000
_cell.length_c   1.000
_cell.angle_alpha   90.00
_cell.angle_beta   90.00
_cell.angle_gamma   90.00
#
_symmetry.space_group_name_H-M   'P 1'
#
loop_
_entity.id
_entity.type
_entity.pdbx_description
1 polymer ?
#
loop_
_entity_poly.entity_id
_entity_poly.type
_entity_poly.pdbx_seq_one_letter_code
_entity_poly.pdbx_strand_id
1 'polypeptide(L)'
;MSNTPMAASPLTRAVLEIDEYVSGLGWDQPARLFALVDTARLRAQEPALAAQLGLEDEQESSGLTPIEQEEIPAGKPLDEFLGTIAWPDAVAGCALTVERLMLPPSAEAQVPEGLSDKKLTQWVAQHPDRQEVRMTVAVLRDGTRDSALRLREKDSPTEVLTGGDLVPGLAEALSATFED
;
A
#
# COMPACT_ATOMS: atom_id res chain seq x y z
N MET A 1 -5.65 3.59 -20.02
CA MET A 1 -5.35 5.03 -19.86
C MET A 1 -5.40 5.27 -18.35
N SER A 2 -4.27 5.12 -17.66
CA SER A 2 -4.20 5.33 -16.22
C SER A 2 -4.66 6.76 -15.93
N ASN A 3 -5.70 6.90 -15.12
CA ASN A 3 -6.32 8.20 -14.81
C ASN A 3 -5.56 8.94 -13.70
N THR A 4 -4.25 8.67 -13.56
CA THR A 4 -3.40 9.29 -12.56
C THR A 4 -3.33 10.79 -12.86
N PRO A 5 -3.83 11.66 -11.97
CA PRO A 5 -3.86 13.08 -12.27
C PRO A 5 -2.44 13.59 -12.49
N MET A 6 -2.21 14.33 -13.58
CA MET A 6 -0.89 14.90 -13.91
C MET A 6 -0.34 15.81 -12.79
N ALA A 7 -1.18 16.31 -11.88
CA ALA A 7 -0.82 17.12 -10.72
C ALA A 7 -0.50 16.31 -9.44
N ALA A 8 -0.62 14.98 -9.47
CA ALA A 8 -0.35 14.13 -8.31
C ALA A 8 1.15 14.09 -7.98
N SER A 9 1.48 14.00 -6.68
CA SER A 9 2.86 13.84 -6.23
C SER A 9 3.45 12.51 -6.72
N PRO A 10 4.78 12.37 -6.82
CA PRO A 10 5.41 11.11 -7.21
C PRO A 10 4.95 9.90 -6.37
N LEU A 11 4.80 10.09 -5.05
CA LEU A 11 4.32 9.05 -4.15
C LEU A 11 2.87 8.68 -4.43
N THR A 12 2.00 9.67 -4.66
CA THR A 12 0.60 9.45 -5.05
C THR A 12 0.49 8.64 -6.34
N ARG A 13 1.36 8.92 -7.32
CA ARG A 13 1.38 8.16 -8.59
C ARG A 13 1.79 6.71 -8.36
N ALA A 14 2.85 6.47 -7.59
CA ALA A 14 3.30 5.12 -7.26
C ALA A 14 2.24 4.32 -6.49
N VAL A 15 1.54 4.95 -5.53
CA VAL A 15 0.44 4.32 -4.79
C VAL A 15 -0.71 3.90 -5.71
N LEU A 16 -1.10 4.76 -6.66
CA LEU A 16 -2.16 4.47 -7.63
C LEU A 16 -1.73 3.39 -8.64
N GLU A 17 -0.47 3.39 -9.07
CA GLU A 17 0.09 2.36 -9.94
C GLU A 17 0.06 0.99 -9.26
N ILE A 18 0.46 0.92 -7.99
CA ILE A 18 0.40 -0.30 -7.19
C ILE A 18 -1.06 -0.76 -7.00
N ASP A 19 -1.98 0.15 -6.68
CA ASP A 19 -3.41 -0.19 -6.59
C ASP A 19 -3.96 -0.75 -7.91
N GLU A 20 -3.66 -0.12 -9.05
CA GLU A 20 -4.09 -0.57 -10.37
C GLU A 20 -3.51 -1.96 -10.69
N TYR A 21 -2.21 -2.16 -10.42
CA TYR A 21 -1.53 -3.45 -10.59
C TYR A 21 -2.17 -4.56 -9.75
N VAL A 22 -2.29 -4.36 -8.42
CA VAL A 22 -2.84 -5.37 -7.52
C VAL A 22 -4.33 -5.60 -7.79
N SER A 23 -5.08 -4.57 -8.21
CA SER A 23 -6.45 -4.74 -8.66
C SER A 23 -6.59 -5.65 -9.87
N GLY A 24 -5.64 -5.60 -10.80
CA GLY A 24 -5.53 -6.53 -11.91
C GLY A 24 -5.38 -8.00 -11.50
N LEU A 25 -4.94 -8.29 -10.26
CA LEU A 25 -4.79 -9.64 -9.72
C LEU A 25 -6.07 -10.18 -9.07
N GLY A 26 -7.11 -9.35 -8.95
CA GLY A 26 -8.37 -9.70 -8.28
C GLY A 26 -8.31 -9.54 -6.76
N TRP A 27 -9.41 -9.87 -6.08
CA TRP A 27 -9.53 -9.84 -4.61
C TRP A 27 -9.05 -11.13 -3.96
N ASP A 28 -9.03 -11.12 -2.63
CA ASP A 28 -8.65 -12.23 -1.77
C ASP A 28 -7.15 -12.57 -1.94
N GLN A 29 -6.33 -11.53 -2.17
CA GLN A 29 -4.89 -11.62 -2.36
C GLN A 29 -4.12 -11.54 -1.03
N PRO A 30 -2.95 -12.19 -0.92
CA PRO A 30 -2.04 -11.98 0.20
C PRO A 30 -1.56 -10.53 0.25
N ALA A 31 -1.06 -10.13 1.42
CA ALA A 31 -0.39 -8.85 1.58
C ALA A 31 0.87 -8.78 0.69
N ARG A 32 1.07 -7.66 -0.01
CA ARG A 32 2.20 -7.45 -0.92
C ARG A 32 3.01 -6.24 -0.50
N LEU A 33 4.33 -6.41 -0.42
CA LEU A 33 5.28 -5.38 -0.04
C LEU A 33 6.04 -4.91 -1.28
N PHE A 34 6.31 -3.61 -1.37
CA PHE A 34 7.04 -3.00 -2.47
C PHE A 34 8.15 -2.11 -1.93
N ALA A 35 9.33 -2.19 -2.53
CA ALA A 35 10.36 -1.16 -2.40
C ALA A 35 10.07 -0.04 -3.40
N LEU A 36 10.20 1.22 -2.97
CA LEU A 36 10.11 2.38 -3.84
C LEU A 36 11.51 2.91 -4.10
N VAL A 37 11.93 2.84 -5.36
CA VAL A 37 13.25 3.27 -5.81
C VAL A 37 13.10 4.52 -6.67
N ASP A 38 13.98 5.50 -6.48
CA ASP A 38 14.03 6.67 -7.37
C ASP A 38 14.31 6.21 -8.80
N THR A 39 13.41 6.53 -9.74
CA THR A 39 13.49 6.07 -11.12
C THR A 39 14.79 6.52 -11.79
N ALA A 40 15.24 7.75 -11.54
CA ALA A 40 16.47 8.26 -12.13
C ALA A 40 17.71 7.52 -11.60
N ARG A 41 17.74 7.25 -10.29
CA ARG A 41 18.79 6.45 -9.66
C ARG A 41 18.78 5.01 -10.18
N LEU A 42 17.61 4.38 -10.33
CA LEU A 42 17.48 3.02 -10.85
C LEU A 42 18.09 2.91 -12.25
N ARG A 43 17.79 3.87 -13.14
CA ARG A 43 18.38 3.92 -14.50
C ARG A 43 19.89 4.06 -14.50
N ALA A 44 20.42 4.90 -13.60
CA ALA A 44 21.86 5.15 -13.52
C ALA A 44 22.64 3.96 -12.95
N GLN A 45 22.06 3.25 -11.97
CA GLN A 45 22.75 2.16 -11.25
C GLN A 45 22.47 0.78 -11.87
N GLU A 46 21.26 0.56 -12.39
CA GLU A 46 20.79 -0.73 -12.92
C GLU A 46 20.20 -0.58 -14.34
N PRO A 47 20.98 -0.16 -15.34
CA PRO A 47 20.48 0.15 -16.68
C PRO A 47 19.83 -1.05 -17.38
N ALA A 48 20.31 -2.27 -17.11
CA ALA A 48 19.72 -3.49 -17.67
C ALA A 48 18.31 -3.75 -17.12
N LEU A 49 18.08 -3.49 -15.83
CA LEU A 49 16.75 -3.62 -15.22
C LEU A 49 15.83 -2.50 -15.72
N ALA A 50 16.33 -1.27 -15.82
CA ALA A 50 15.57 -0.17 -16.39
C ALA A 50 15.09 -0.43 -17.83
N ALA A 51 15.92 -1.06 -18.67
CA ALA A 51 15.54 -1.47 -20.02
C ALA A 51 14.42 -2.54 -20.00
N GLN A 52 14.48 -3.51 -19.10
CA GLN A 52 13.44 -4.52 -18.93
C GLN A 52 12.10 -3.92 -18.47
N LEU A 53 12.16 -2.86 -17.68
CA LEU A 53 10.99 -2.14 -17.18
C LEU A 53 10.49 -1.05 -18.15
N GLY A 54 11.17 -0.82 -19.27
CA GLY A 54 10.79 0.19 -20.27
C GLY A 54 10.98 1.65 -19.81
N LEU A 55 11.89 1.90 -18.85
CA LEU A 55 12.10 3.21 -18.24
C LEU A 55 13.07 4.12 -19.04
N GLU A 56 13.50 3.68 -20.23
CA GLU A 56 14.53 4.35 -21.05
C GLU A 56 14.06 5.71 -21.59
N ASP A 57 12.77 5.83 -21.92
CA ASP A 57 12.19 7.01 -22.58
C ASP A 57 11.40 7.94 -21.63
N GLU A 58 11.33 7.62 -20.33
CA GLU A 58 10.67 8.49 -19.35
C GLU A 58 11.45 9.80 -19.16
N GLN A 59 11.05 10.85 -19.88
CA GLN A 59 11.61 12.19 -19.76
C GLN A 59 11.42 12.72 -18.34
N GLU A 60 12.53 12.91 -17.63
CA GLU A 60 12.70 13.71 -16.39
C GLU A 60 11.48 13.81 -15.47
N SER A 61 10.81 12.70 -15.18
CA SER A 61 9.84 12.67 -14.11
C SER A 61 10.57 12.27 -12.84
N SER A 62 10.48 13.09 -11.80
CA SER A 62 10.85 12.75 -10.43
C SER A 62 9.91 11.62 -9.98
N GLY A 63 10.17 10.40 -10.44
CA GLY A 63 9.30 9.23 -10.29
C GLY A 63 9.85 8.24 -9.26
N LEU A 64 8.95 7.40 -8.77
CA LEU A 64 9.29 6.24 -7.95
C LEU A 64 8.89 5.01 -8.73
N THR A 65 9.81 4.06 -8.87
CA THR A 65 9.54 2.74 -9.44
C THR A 65 9.23 1.78 -8.29
N PRO A 66 8.00 1.22 -8.22
CA PRO A 66 7.67 0.15 -7.30
C PRO A 66 8.34 -1.17 -7.74
N ILE A 67 9.06 -1.80 -6.83
CA ILE A 67 9.63 -3.13 -7.01
C ILE A 67 8.97 -4.06 -6.00
N GLU A 68 8.17 -5.02 -6.48
CA GLU A 68 7.53 -6.00 -5.61
C GLU A 68 8.59 -6.86 -4.89
N GLN A 69 8.38 -7.06 -3.59
CA GLN A 69 9.20 -7.91 -2.74
C GLN A 69 8.58 -9.30 -2.61
N GLU A 70 9.33 -10.24 -2.01
CA GLU A 70 8.80 -11.57 -1.73
C GLU A 70 7.52 -11.53 -0.89
N GLU A 71 6.65 -12.52 -1.10
CA GLU A 71 5.35 -12.62 -0.45
C GLU A 71 5.50 -12.69 1.08
N ILE A 72 4.63 -11.98 1.79
CA ILE A 72 4.61 -11.99 3.25
C ILE A 72 4.25 -13.40 3.72
N PRO A 73 5.07 -14.05 4.58
CA PRO A 73 4.82 -15.41 5.02
C PRO A 73 3.41 -15.58 5.59
N ALA A 74 2.64 -16.49 5.00
CA ALA A 74 1.30 -16.79 5.46
C ALA A 74 1.29 -17.20 6.94
N GLY A 75 0.38 -16.59 7.72
CA GLY A 75 0.20 -16.90 9.14
C GLY A 75 1.11 -16.15 10.10
N LYS A 76 2.04 -15.31 9.62
CA LYS A 76 2.79 -14.38 10.48
C LYS A 76 1.98 -13.08 10.66
N PRO A 77 1.83 -12.56 11.90
CA PRO A 77 1.29 -11.22 12.11
C PRO A 77 2.07 -10.16 11.31
N LEU A 78 1.34 -9.23 10.68
CA LEU A 78 1.94 -8.24 9.79
C LEU A 78 2.96 -7.35 10.52
N ASP A 79 2.65 -6.94 11.74
CA ASP A 79 3.54 -6.19 12.63
C ASP A 79 4.85 -6.94 12.92
N GLU A 80 4.77 -8.24 13.22
CA GLU A 80 5.95 -9.09 13.43
C GLU A 80 6.78 -9.27 12.15
N PHE A 81 6.13 -9.30 10.98
CA PHE A 81 6.82 -9.33 9.70
C PHE A 81 7.54 -8.01 9.41
N LEU A 82 6.84 -6.88 9.54
CA LEU A 82 7.41 -5.55 9.29
C LEU A 82 8.61 -5.27 10.20
N GLY A 83 8.56 -5.69 11.47
CA GLY A 83 9.70 -5.58 12.39
C GLY A 83 10.94 -6.41 12.01
N THR A 84 10.87 -7.24 10.98
CA THR A 84 12.03 -7.98 10.44
C THR A 84 12.60 -7.39 9.15
N ILE A 85 11.96 -6.36 8.61
CA ILE A 85 12.37 -5.72 7.37
C ILE A 85 13.54 -4.76 7.65
N ALA A 86 14.54 -4.79 6.78
CA ALA A 86 15.62 -3.82 6.74
C ALA A 86 15.85 -3.39 5.29
N TRP A 87 15.80 -2.08 5.05
CA TRP A 87 15.91 -1.53 3.71
C TRP A 87 17.31 -0.99 3.40
N PRO A 88 17.90 -1.34 2.25
CA PRO A 88 19.13 -0.70 1.77
C PRO A 88 18.96 0.81 1.56
N ASP A 89 20.07 1.56 1.60
CA ASP A 89 20.11 3.01 1.32
C ASP A 89 19.63 3.40 -0.09
N ALA A 90 19.53 2.43 -0.99
CA ALA A 90 18.99 2.63 -2.33
C ALA A 90 17.47 2.78 -2.37
N VAL A 91 16.78 2.25 -1.35
CA VAL A 91 15.32 2.28 -1.25
C VAL A 91 14.90 3.61 -0.63
N ALA A 92 14.20 4.44 -1.42
CA ALA A 92 13.75 5.77 -0.99
C ALA A 92 12.53 5.70 -0.07
N GLY A 93 11.73 4.63 -0.21
CA GLY A 93 10.53 4.38 0.56
C GLY A 93 10.01 2.96 0.35
N CYS A 94 8.90 2.63 0.99
CA CYS A 94 8.24 1.34 0.78
C CYS A 94 6.73 1.52 0.71
N ALA A 95 6.05 0.54 0.14
CA ALA A 95 4.60 0.48 0.09
C ALA A 95 4.09 -0.91 0.43
N LEU A 96 2.88 -0.98 0.99
CA LEU A 96 2.20 -2.22 1.33
C LEU A 96 0.77 -2.18 0.85
N THR A 97 0.34 -3.24 0.17
CA THR A 97 -1.05 -3.47 -0.18
C THR A 97 -1.64 -4.60 0.65
N VAL A 98 -2.76 -4.35 1.33
CA VAL A 98 -3.48 -5.33 2.15
C VAL A 98 -4.98 -5.21 1.95
N GLU A 99 -5.68 -6.34 2.11
CA GLU A 99 -7.14 -6.39 2.14
C GLU A 99 -7.62 -6.56 3.59
N ARG A 100 -8.62 -5.78 3.98
CA ARG A 100 -9.18 -5.80 5.34
C ARG A 100 -10.70 -5.69 5.31
N LEU A 101 -11.30 -6.28 6.34
CA LEU A 101 -12.68 -6.01 6.72
C LEU A 101 -12.71 -4.77 7.62
N MET A 102 -13.53 -3.80 7.25
CA MET A 102 -13.80 -2.62 8.06
C MET A 102 -15.30 -2.48 8.32
N LEU A 103 -15.63 -1.67 9.31
CA LEU A 103 -17.01 -1.28 9.58
C LEU A 103 -17.18 0.18 9.25
N PRO A 104 -18.34 0.58 8.69
CA PRO A 104 -18.67 1.99 8.60
C PRO A 104 -18.83 2.57 10.02
N PRO A 105 -18.63 3.88 10.21
CA PRO A 105 -18.73 4.51 11.53
C PRO A 105 -20.06 4.23 12.27
N SER A 106 -21.16 4.08 11.53
CA SER A 106 -22.48 3.74 12.08
C SER A 106 -22.54 2.34 12.71
N ALA A 107 -21.75 1.40 12.19
CA ALA A 107 -21.64 0.03 12.70
C ALA A 107 -20.56 -0.09 13.78
N GLU A 108 -19.47 0.68 13.70
CA GLU A 108 -18.44 0.73 14.75
C GLU A 108 -19.04 1.14 16.11
N ALA A 109 -19.98 2.09 16.12
CA ALA A 109 -20.68 2.51 17.34
C ALA A 109 -21.52 1.40 18.00
N GLN A 110 -21.76 0.28 17.32
CA GLN A 110 -22.52 -0.87 17.82
C GLN A 110 -21.63 -2.01 18.30
N VAL A 111 -20.31 -1.88 18.16
CA VAL A 111 -19.34 -2.89 18.61
C VAL A 111 -19.47 -3.06 20.13
N PRO A 112 -19.71 -4.29 20.63
CA PRO A 112 -19.79 -4.54 22.06
C PRO A 112 -18.47 -4.22 22.78
N GLU A 113 -18.56 -3.55 23.92
CA GLU A 113 -17.39 -3.27 24.77
C GLU A 113 -16.84 -4.57 25.41
N GLY A 114 -15.53 -4.60 25.65
CA GLY A 114 -14.87 -5.69 26.39
C GLY A 114 -14.74 -7.02 25.62
N LEU A 115 -14.95 -7.01 24.30
CA LEU A 115 -14.60 -8.15 23.45
C LEU A 115 -13.09 -8.35 23.44
N SER A 116 -12.64 -9.61 23.49
CA SER A 116 -11.26 -9.94 23.13
C SER A 116 -11.05 -9.77 21.63
N ASP A 117 -9.82 -9.52 21.20
CA ASP A 117 -9.47 -9.30 19.79
C ASP A 117 -10.05 -10.38 18.87
N LYS A 118 -9.92 -11.66 19.25
CA LYS A 118 -10.49 -12.78 18.49
C LYS A 118 -12.02 -12.70 18.33
N LYS A 119 -12.73 -12.29 19.38
CA LYS A 119 -14.20 -12.12 19.33
C LYS A 119 -14.60 -10.88 18.54
N LEU A 120 -13.81 -9.81 18.63
CA LEU A 120 -13.99 -8.60 17.82
C LEU A 120 -13.84 -8.91 16.33
N THR A 121 -12.77 -9.60 15.93
CA THR A 121 -12.57 -10.03 14.53
C THR A 121 -13.73 -10.89 14.03
N GLN A 122 -14.21 -11.83 14.85
CA GLN A 122 -15.36 -12.67 14.48
C GLN A 122 -16.64 -11.85 14.33
N TRP A 123 -16.88 -10.88 15.21
CA TRP A 123 -18.06 -10.02 15.17
C TRP A 123 -18.06 -9.14 13.91
N VAL A 124 -16.93 -8.49 13.59
CA VAL A 124 -16.74 -7.70 12.36
C VAL A 124 -16.99 -8.55 11.12
N ALA A 125 -16.43 -9.76 11.07
CA ALA A 125 -16.60 -10.67 9.94
C ALA A 125 -18.05 -11.12 9.71
N GLN A 126 -18.89 -11.11 10.74
CA GLN A 126 -20.30 -11.49 10.66
C GLN A 126 -21.24 -10.28 10.50
N HIS A 127 -20.72 -9.05 10.60
CA HIS A 127 -21.55 -7.86 10.55
C HIS A 127 -22.15 -7.68 9.14
N PRO A 128 -23.46 -7.33 9.01
CA PRO A 128 -24.09 -7.14 7.72
C PRO A 128 -23.52 -5.95 6.96
N ASP A 129 -23.22 -4.86 7.65
CA ASP A 129 -22.69 -3.63 7.05
C ASP A 129 -21.15 -3.64 6.91
N ARG A 130 -20.49 -4.79 7.08
CA ARG A 130 -19.03 -4.87 6.91
C ARG A 130 -18.66 -4.52 5.48
N GLN A 131 -17.57 -3.80 5.32
CA GLN A 131 -17.02 -3.45 4.02
C GLN A 131 -15.67 -4.11 3.86
N GLU A 132 -15.39 -4.56 2.64
CA GLU A 132 -14.08 -5.05 2.26
C GLU A 132 -13.34 -3.94 1.53
N VAL A 133 -12.15 -3.63 2.03
CA VAL A 133 -11.29 -2.59 1.47
C VAL A 133 -9.93 -3.16 1.15
N ARG A 134 -9.39 -2.72 0.02
CA ARG A 134 -7.98 -2.83 -0.29
C ARG A 134 -7.33 -1.49 0.00
N MET A 135 -6.23 -1.55 0.73
CA MET A 135 -5.47 -0.39 1.17
C MET A 135 -4.06 -0.54 0.64
N THR A 136 -3.62 0.42 -0.17
CA THR A 136 -2.23 0.57 -0.58
C THR A 136 -1.67 1.76 0.18
N VAL A 137 -0.67 1.55 1.03
CA VAL A 137 -0.07 2.58 1.87
C VAL A 137 1.40 2.69 1.51
N ALA A 138 1.91 3.90 1.33
CA ALA A 138 3.30 4.13 1.00
C ALA A 138 3.92 5.23 1.87
N VAL A 139 5.19 5.05 2.22
CA VAL A 139 5.98 6.00 3.01
C VAL A 139 7.36 6.17 2.40
N LEU A 140 7.92 7.36 2.52
CA LEU A 140 9.31 7.69 2.19
C LEU A 140 10.12 7.88 3.48
N ARG A 141 11.45 7.74 3.36
CA ARG A 141 12.39 7.97 4.48
C ARG A 141 12.34 9.38 5.07
N ASP A 142 11.88 10.37 4.30
CA ASP A 142 11.73 11.76 4.76
C ASP A 142 10.43 12.00 5.57
N GLY A 143 9.64 10.94 5.81
CA GLY A 143 8.36 11.00 6.52
C GLY A 143 7.16 11.31 5.63
N THR A 144 7.36 11.55 4.32
CA THR A 144 6.24 11.71 3.38
C THR A 144 5.44 10.41 3.29
N ARG A 145 4.12 10.50 3.33
CA ARG A 145 3.21 9.35 3.25
C ARG A 145 2.03 9.62 2.34
N ASP A 146 1.55 8.58 1.67
CA ASP A 146 0.31 8.59 0.91
C ASP A 146 -0.40 7.23 0.98
N SER A 147 -1.67 7.19 0.66
CA SER A 147 -2.46 5.96 0.66
C SER A 147 -3.53 5.99 -0.42
N ALA A 148 -3.91 4.82 -0.93
CA ALA A 148 -5.07 4.59 -1.76
C ALA A 148 -5.99 3.58 -1.08
N LEU A 149 -7.28 3.89 -1.02
CA LEU A 149 -8.34 3.04 -0.52
C LEU A 149 -9.32 2.71 -1.65
N ARG A 150 -9.53 1.41 -1.86
CA ARG A 150 -10.48 0.87 -2.83
C ARG A 150 -11.49 0.00 -2.10
N LEU A 151 -12.78 0.28 -2.30
CA LEU A 151 -13.87 -0.50 -1.73
C LEU A 151 -14.26 -1.61 -2.71
N ARG A 152 -14.45 -2.84 -2.22
CA ARG A 152 -14.90 -3.98 -3.06
C ARG A 152 -16.24 -3.73 -3.74
N GLU A 153 -17.14 -3.03 -3.06
CA GLU A 153 -18.46 -2.67 -3.61
C GLU A 153 -18.39 -1.59 -4.72
N LYS A 154 -17.28 -0.84 -4.79
CA LYS A 154 -17.04 0.23 -5.75
C LYS A 154 -15.68 0.04 -6.43
N ASP A 155 -15.49 -1.15 -6.97
CA ASP A 155 -14.22 -1.57 -7.55
C ASP A 155 -13.97 -0.93 -8.93
N SER A 156 -13.64 0.36 -8.93
CA SER A 156 -13.31 1.16 -10.12
C SER A 156 -12.11 2.07 -9.85
N PRO A 157 -11.17 2.22 -10.81
CA PRO A 157 -10.08 3.20 -10.69
C PRO A 157 -10.53 4.64 -10.42
N THR A 158 -11.77 5.00 -10.77
CA THR A 158 -12.31 6.35 -10.53
C THR A 158 -12.90 6.54 -9.13
N GLU A 159 -13.09 5.46 -8.37
CA GLU A 159 -13.67 5.47 -7.02
C GLU A 159 -12.60 5.31 -5.93
N VAL A 160 -11.32 5.25 -6.30
CA VAL A 160 -10.19 5.13 -5.38
C VAL A 160 -9.99 6.44 -4.63
N LEU A 161 -10.02 6.37 -3.31
CA LEU A 161 -9.77 7.51 -2.44
C LEU A 161 -8.26 7.57 -2.14
N THR A 162 -7.65 8.75 -2.26
CA THR A 162 -6.24 8.95 -1.92
C THR A 162 -6.03 9.96 -0.80
N GLY A 163 -4.96 9.79 -0.02
CA GLY A 163 -4.56 10.71 1.03
C GLY A 163 -3.64 10.11 2.09
N GLY A 164 -2.66 10.89 2.55
CA GLY A 164 -1.63 10.44 3.50
C GLY A 164 -2.11 10.11 4.91
N ASP A 165 -3.31 10.55 5.30
CA ASP A 165 -3.86 10.31 6.65
C ASP A 165 -5.02 9.31 6.64
N LEU A 166 -5.26 8.61 5.52
CA LEU A 166 -6.36 7.65 5.42
C LEU A 166 -6.12 6.38 6.25
N VAL A 167 -4.85 5.95 6.39
CA VAL A 167 -4.48 4.72 7.10
C VAL A 167 -3.26 4.95 8.01
N PRO A 168 -3.38 5.82 9.04
CA PRO A 168 -2.23 6.32 9.80
C PRO A 168 -1.47 5.20 10.50
N GLY A 169 -2.17 4.23 11.11
CA GLY A 169 -1.51 3.14 11.84
C GLY A 169 -0.66 2.23 10.95
N LEU A 170 -1.05 2.01 9.68
CA LEU A 170 -0.24 1.22 8.75
C LEU A 170 0.92 2.05 8.20
N ALA A 171 0.71 3.35 7.96
CA ALA A 171 1.79 4.24 7.54
C ALA A 171 2.88 4.33 8.62
N GLU A 172 2.50 4.46 9.89
CA GLU A 172 3.43 4.45 11.03
C GLU A 172 4.22 3.13 11.11
N ALA A 173 3.53 1.98 10.97
CA ALA A 173 4.19 0.68 10.98
C ALA A 173 5.18 0.51 9.82
N LEU A 174 4.88 1.06 8.64
CA LEU A 174 5.82 1.06 7.51
C LEU A 174 7.00 2.00 7.73
N SER A 175 6.76 3.20 8.28
CA SER A 175 7.82 4.16 8.59
C SER A 175 8.83 3.56 9.59
N ALA A 176 8.35 2.80 10.57
CA ALA A 176 9.19 2.11 11.53
C ALA A 176 10.15 1.09 10.90
N THR A 177 9.89 0.59 9.68
CA THR A 177 10.81 -0.32 8.96
C THR A 177 12.09 0.37 8.46
N PHE A 178 12.14 1.71 8.57
CA PHE A 178 13.32 2.52 8.27
C PHE A 178 14.06 2.99 9.54
N GLU A 179 13.55 2.68 10.73
CA GLU A 179 14.21 2.95 12.00
C GLU A 179 15.19 1.82 12.33
N ASP A 180 16.39 2.16 12.80
CA ASP A 180 17.48 1.22 13.13
C ASP A 180 17.30 0.55 14.51
#